data_AF-A0A962VE80-F1
#
_entry.id   AF-A0A962VE80-F1
#
_cell.length_a   1.000
_cell.length_b   1.000
_cell.length_c   1.000
_cell.angle_alpha   90.00
_cell.angle_beta   90.00
_cell.angle_gamma   90.00
#
_symmetry.space_group_name_H-M   'P 1'
#
loop_
_entity.id
_entity.type
_entity.pdbx_description
1 polymer ?
#
loop_
_entity_poly.entity_id
_entity_poly.type
_entity_poly.pdbx_seq_one_letter_code
_entity_poly.pdbx_strand_id
1 'polypeptide(L)' 'TPIMQQRPVQPTEEQLARMLQPDDLAETILYVAGMPARACVNEILISPTWNRAYFADSERLP' A
#
# COMPACT_ATOMS: atom_id res chain seq x y z
N THR A 1 -2.66 11.06 4.53
CA THR A 1 -3.98 11.40 5.11
C THR A 1 -3.83 12.47 6.19
N PRO A 2 -4.88 13.23 6.55
CA PRO A 2 -4.80 14.30 7.56
C PRO A 2 -4.29 13.82 8.93
N ILE A 3 -4.60 12.58 9.32
CA ILE A 3 -4.09 11.98 10.57
C ILE A 3 -2.55 11.90 10.64
N MET A 4 -1.86 11.89 9.50
CA MET A 4 -0.39 11.85 9.46
C MET A 4 0.26 13.14 9.96
N GLN A 5 -0.46 14.28 9.89
CA GLN A 5 0.01 15.58 10.38
C GLN A 5 0.01 15.66 11.92
N GLN A 6 -0.75 14.78 12.58
CA GLN A 6 -0.89 14.74 14.03
C GLN A 6 0.16 13.83 14.69
N ARG A 7 1.05 13.19 13.92
CA ARG A 7 2.08 12.31 14.47
C ARG A 7 3.11 13.13 15.25
N PRO A 8 3.64 12.60 16.39
CA PRO A 8 4.68 13.28 17.17
C PRO A 8 5.92 13.64 16.33
N VAL A 9 6.25 12.77 15.38
CA VAL A 9 7.19 13.05 14.30
C VAL A 9 6.40 13.01 13.00
N GLN A 10 6.23 14.18 12.40
CA GLN A 10 5.58 14.27 11.10
C GLN A 10 6.48 13.62 10.04
N PRO A 11 5.93 12.77 9.17
CA PRO A 11 6.70 12.23 8.06
C PRO A 11 7.09 13.33 7.08
N THR A 12 8.23 13.15 6.42
CA THR A 12 8.62 14.01 5.30
C THR A 12 7.68 13.82 4.11
N GLU A 13 7.68 14.76 3.16
CA GLU A 13 6.91 14.63 1.91
C GLU A 13 7.28 13.37 1.13
N GLU A 14 8.58 13.04 1.07
CA GLU A 14 9.06 11.81 0.43
C GLU A 14 8.54 10.55 1.13
N GLN A 15 8.46 10.55 2.47
CA GLN A 15 7.89 9.44 3.22
C GLN A 15 6.40 9.31 2.97
N LEU A 16 5.66 10.42 2.88
CA LEU A 16 4.23 10.42 2.56
C LEU A 16 3.99 9.91 1.13
N ALA A 17 4.82 10.32 0.17
CA ALA A 17 4.74 9.87 -1.22
C ALA A 17 4.99 8.36 -1.37
N ARG A 18 5.77 7.76 -0.47
CA ARG A 18 6.02 6.31 -0.42
C ARG A 18 4.92 5.50 0.25
N MET A 19 3.95 6.14 0.90
CA MET A 19 2.82 5.43 1.49
C MET A 19 1.85 4.94 0.42
N LEU A 20 1.08 3.91 0.76
CA LEU A 20 -0.05 3.49 -0.07
C LEU A 20 -1.08 4.63 -0.11
N GLN A 21 -1.52 4.99 -1.31
CA GLN A 21 -2.46 6.08 -1.54
C GLN A 21 -3.88 5.54 -1.76
N PRO A 22 -4.91 6.38 -1.56
CA PRO A 22 -6.30 6.02 -1.87
C PRO A 22 -6.50 5.61 -3.33
N ASP A 23 -5.80 6.26 -4.26
CA ASP A 23 -5.92 5.99 -5.70
C ASP A 23 -5.41 4.59 -6.05
N ASP A 24 -4.35 4.11 -5.38
CA ASP A 24 -3.85 2.75 -5.54
C ASP A 24 -4.93 1.70 -5.17
N LEU A 25 -5.72 1.99 -4.13
CA LEU A 25 -6.82 1.15 -3.70
C LEU A 25 -8.01 1.25 -4.67
N ALA A 26 -8.29 2.44 -5.21
CA ALA A 26 -9.36 2.63 -6.19
C ALA A 26 -9.12 1.79 -7.45
N GLU A 27 -7.90 1.81 -7.97
CA GLU A 27 -7.49 0.98 -9.12
C GLU A 27 -7.59 -0.52 -8.80
N THR A 28 -7.16 -0.93 -7.60
CA THR A 28 -7.27 -2.33 -7.17
C THR A 28 -8.72 -2.78 -7.08
N ILE A 29 -9.60 -1.94 -6.54
CA ILE A 29 -11.04 -2.22 -6.45
C ILE A 29 -11.66 -2.31 -7.84
N LEU A 30 -11.31 -1.39 -8.74
CA LEU A 30 -11.79 -1.40 -10.13
C LEU A 30 -11.38 -2.69 -10.84
N TYR A 31 -10.13 -3.13 -10.65
CA TYR A 31 -9.65 -4.39 -11.19
C TYR A 31 -10.46 -5.60 -10.70
N VAL A 32 -10.71 -5.69 -9.38
CA VAL A 32 -11.53 -6.77 -8.80
C VAL A 32 -12.97 -6.71 -9.29
N ALA A 33 -13.56 -5.51 -9.32
CA ALA A 33 -14.94 -5.31 -9.77
C ALA A 33 -15.13 -5.65 -11.27
N GLY A 34 -14.09 -5.49 -12.08
CA GLY A 34 -14.08 -5.81 -13.51
C GLY A 34 -13.83 -7.29 -13.83
N MET A 35 -13.62 -8.15 -12.83
CA MET A 35 -13.34 -9.57 -13.07
C MET A 35 -14.54 -10.34 -13.65
N PRO A 36 -14.30 -11.43 -14.42
CA PRO A 36 -15.38 -12.26 -14.91
C PRO A 36 -16.11 -12.96 -13.75
N ALA A 37 -17.42 -13.18 -13.89
CA ALA A 37 -18.28 -13.77 -12.85
C ALA A 37 -17.84 -15.15 -12.29
N ARG A 38 -16.93 -15.84 -12.99
CA ARG A 38 -16.34 -17.11 -12.53
C ARG A 38 -15.20 -16.95 -11.52
N ALA A 39 -14.71 -15.73 -11.32
CA ALA A 39 -13.62 -15.44 -10.40
C ALA A 39 -14.16 -15.02 -9.04
N CYS A 40 -13.61 -15.61 -7.98
CA CYS A 40 -13.85 -15.20 -6.60
C CYS A 40 -12.52 -14.76 -5.99
N VAL A 41 -12.39 -13.46 -5.70
CA VAL A 41 -11.23 -12.92 -5.00
C VAL A 41 -11.54 -12.93 -3.50
N ASN A 42 -10.92 -13.86 -2.78
CA ASN A 42 -11.18 -14.02 -1.35
C ASN A 42 -10.43 -12.99 -0.50
N GLU A 43 -9.20 -12.66 -0.89
CA GLU A 43 -8.35 -11.71 -0.18
C GLU A 43 -7.32 -11.08 -1.13
N ILE A 44 -7.04 -9.80 -0.92
CA ILE A 44 -5.88 -9.10 -1.47
C ILE A 44 -5.16 -8.43 -0.30
N LEU A 45 -3.91 -8.83 -0.07
CA LEU A 45 -3.02 -8.15 0.84
C LEU A 45 -2.11 -7.22 0.03
N ILE A 46 -2.26 -5.91 0.24
CA ILE A 46 -1.49 -4.88 -0.45
C ILE A 46 -0.82 -3.96 0.57
N SER A 47 0.44 -3.61 0.31
CA SER A 47 1.22 -2.71 1.14
C SER A 47 2.16 -1.90 0.25
N PRO A 48 2.64 -0.72 0.66
CA PRO A 48 3.58 0.04 -0.15
C PRO A 48 4.85 -0.77 -0.36
N THR A 49 5.53 -0.60 -1.50
CA THR A 49 6.81 -1.28 -1.75
C THR A 49 7.80 -0.96 -0.63
N TRP A 50 7.84 0.29 -0.17
CA TRP A 50 8.62 0.78 1.00
C TRP A 50 8.03 0.38 2.36
N ASN A 51 7.49 -0.83 2.47
CA ASN A 51 7.05 -1.39 3.73
C ASN A 51 8.25 -1.94 4.51
N ARG A 52 8.50 -1.39 5.69
CA ARG A 52 9.63 -1.76 6.55
C ARG A 52 9.66 -3.25 6.93
N ALA A 53 8.51 -3.91 6.99
CA ALA A 53 8.45 -5.34 7.27
C ALA A 53 9.09 -6.19 6.15
N TYR A 54 8.99 -5.74 4.89
CA TYR A 54 9.54 -6.45 3.73
C TYR A 54 10.90 -5.89 3.29
N PHE A 55 11.15 -4.60 3.52
CA PHE A 55 12.43 -3.97 3.20
C PHE A 55 13.58 -4.51 4.08
N ALA A 56 13.33 -4.79 5.37
CA ALA A 56 14.33 -5.38 6.27
C ALA A 56 14.77 -6.80 5.84
N ASP A 57 13.91 -7.52 5.11
CA ASP A 57 14.22 -8.84 4.57
C ASP A 57 14.98 -8.75 3.22
N SER A 58 14.78 -7.68 2.43
CA SER A 58 15.43 -7.51 1.13
C SER A 58 16.92 -7.16 1.17
N GLU A 59 17.41 -6.51 2.24
CA GLU A 59 18.86 -6.30 2.48
C GLU A 59 19.56 -7.54 3.05
N ARG A 60 18.80 -8.59 3.36
CA ARG A 60 19.29 -9.82 3.97
C ARG A 60 19.51 -10.96 2.96
N LEU A 61 19.18 -10.73 1.69
CA LEU A 61 19.50 -11.64 0.59
C LEU A 61 20.90 -11.27 0.05
N PRO A 62 21.80 -12.26 -0.13
CA PRO A 62 23.18 -12.03 -0.55
C PRO A 62 23.30 -11.44 -1.95
#